data_AF-A0A2H0W5S5-F1
#
_entry.id   AF-A0A2H0W5S5-F1
#
_cell.length_a   1.000
_cell.length_b   1.000
_cell.length_c   1.000
_cell.angle_alpha   90.00
_cell.angle_beta   90.00
_cell.angle_gamma   90.00
#
_symmetry.space_group_name_H-M   'P 1'
#
loop_
_entity.id
_entity.type
_entity.pdbx_description
1 polymer ?
#
loop_
_entity_poly.entity_id
_entity_poly.type
_entity_poly.pdbx_seq_one_letter_code
_entity_poly.pdbx_strand_id
1 'polypeptide(L)'
;MDGCHNPLRLTGTVTVPATGEFRTIEQDWSVVGPANIGSKDDVFKQAFLSGKGLVEDPIEQTALRVHRLTRVSTEDQVTDMLGGNAAAVTRLSQMFRLLGAQANEEDGLLVQCLKSNPCNIFFIEDVEGVTLAVHCYWSRYWRRWHIRDTHPITSPRKLHRSDRVISR
;
A
#
# COMPACT_ATOMS: atom_id res chain seq x y z
N MET A 1 -3.44 28.77 -20.15
CA MET A 1 -4.07 27.49 -19.82
C MET A 1 -2.97 26.46 -19.80
N ASP A 2 -2.29 26.31 -18.67
CA ASP A 2 -1.19 25.36 -18.55
C ASP A 2 -1.76 23.94 -18.47
N GLY A 3 -1.34 23.10 -19.41
CA GLY A 3 -1.73 21.70 -19.51
C GLY A 3 -1.52 21.00 -18.18
N CYS A 4 -2.60 20.39 -17.69
CA CYS A 4 -2.61 19.60 -16.47
C CYS A 4 -1.71 18.37 -16.65
N HIS A 5 -0.40 18.53 -16.43
CA HIS A 5 0.53 17.40 -16.44
C HIS A 5 0.13 16.47 -15.29
N ASN A 6 -0.40 15.30 -15.65
CA ASN A 6 -0.71 14.22 -14.71
C ASN A 6 0.57 13.90 -13.90
N PRO A 7 0.58 14.12 -12.57
CA PRO A 7 1.74 13.87 -11.74
C PRO A 7 2.07 12.38 -11.60
N LEU A 8 1.16 11.47 -11.98
CA LEU A 8 1.35 10.03 -11.93
C LEU A 8 2.05 9.53 -13.18
N ARG A 9 3.27 9.04 -13.03
CA ARG A 9 4.00 8.32 -14.08
C ARG A 9 3.97 6.82 -13.78
N LEU A 10 3.36 6.03 -14.65
CA LEU A 10 3.43 4.56 -14.55
C LEU A 10 4.90 4.12 -14.63
N THR A 11 5.33 3.31 -13.67
CA THR A 11 6.69 2.76 -13.59
C THR A 11 6.76 1.26 -13.80
N GLY A 12 5.62 0.57 -13.66
CA GLY A 12 5.51 -0.85 -13.91
C GLY A 12 4.17 -1.38 -13.46
N THR A 13 3.96 -2.65 -13.74
CA THR A 13 2.79 -3.43 -13.31
C THR A 13 3.26 -4.71 -12.65
N VAL A 14 2.61 -5.13 -11.58
CA VAL A 14 2.88 -6.41 -10.90
C VAL A 14 1.60 -7.22 -10.85
N THR A 15 1.69 -8.48 -11.29
CA THR A 15 0.58 -9.42 -11.19
C THR A 15 0.57 -10.02 -9.79
N VAL A 16 -0.54 -9.85 -9.08
CA VAL A 16 -0.82 -10.54 -7.82
C VAL A 16 -1.71 -11.75 -8.13
N PRO A 17 -1.29 -12.98 -7.79
CA PRO A 17 -2.10 -14.18 -8.02
C PRO A 17 -3.44 -14.12 -7.31
N ALA A 18 -4.42 -14.86 -7.82
CA ALA A 18 -5.72 -15.04 -7.18
C ALA A 18 -5.57 -15.47 -5.71
N THR A 19 -6.45 -14.97 -4.85
CA THR A 19 -6.51 -15.34 -3.44
C THR A 19 -7.87 -15.97 -3.15
N GLY A 20 -7.88 -16.97 -2.28
CA GLY A 20 -9.10 -17.32 -1.58
C GLY A 20 -9.51 -16.21 -0.62
N GLU A 21 -10.48 -16.51 0.23
CA GLU A 21 -10.84 -15.65 1.35
C GLU A 21 -9.58 -15.33 2.18
N PHE A 22 -9.38 -14.05 2.49
CA PHE A 22 -8.23 -13.61 3.27
C PHE A 22 -8.70 -13.08 4.61
N ARG A 23 -8.18 -13.67 5.69
CA ARG A 23 -8.47 -13.27 7.07
C ARG A 23 -7.18 -12.82 7.73
N THR A 24 -7.13 -11.58 8.23
CA THR A 24 -5.90 -11.07 8.86
C THR A 24 -5.50 -11.86 10.10
N ILE A 25 -6.48 -12.40 10.83
CA ILE A 25 -6.26 -13.25 12.02
C ILE A 25 -5.59 -14.58 11.71
N GLU A 26 -5.65 -15.05 10.46
CA GLU A 26 -5.03 -16.31 10.02
C GLU A 26 -3.63 -16.09 9.44
N GLN A 27 -3.22 -14.83 9.25
CA GLN A 27 -1.89 -14.51 8.73
C GLN A 27 -0.89 -14.28 9.86
N ASP A 28 0.35 -14.69 9.62
CA ASP A 28 1.45 -14.31 10.51
C ASP A 28 1.93 -12.89 10.19
N TRP A 29 1.51 -11.94 11.04
CA TRP A 29 1.96 -10.55 11.02
C TRP A 29 3.22 -10.29 11.87
N SER A 30 3.92 -11.33 12.32
CA SER A 30 5.17 -11.18 13.05
C SER A 30 6.30 -10.67 12.15
N VAL A 31 7.40 -10.27 12.80
CA VAL A 31 8.63 -9.79 12.13
C VAL A 31 9.20 -10.83 11.16
N VAL A 32 9.05 -12.13 11.46
CA VAL A 32 9.57 -13.24 10.66
C VAL A 32 8.48 -13.94 9.83
N GLY A 33 7.28 -13.36 9.80
CA GLY A 33 6.19 -13.84 8.96
C GLY A 33 6.52 -13.71 7.46
N PRO A 34 5.68 -14.28 6.58
CA PRO A 34 5.97 -14.38 5.14
C PRO A 34 6.12 -13.02 4.45
N ALA A 35 5.56 -11.95 5.03
CA ALA A 35 5.72 -10.59 4.53
C ALA A 35 6.91 -9.82 5.15
N ASN A 36 7.65 -10.40 6.11
CA ASN A 36 8.78 -9.77 6.81
C ASN A 36 8.47 -8.33 7.29
N ILE A 37 7.35 -8.16 7.99
CA ILE A 37 6.87 -6.84 8.44
C ILE A 37 7.32 -6.59 9.89
N GLY A 38 8.37 -5.79 10.02
CA GLY A 38 9.02 -5.46 11.29
C GLY A 38 8.20 -4.61 12.24
N SER A 39 7.45 -3.64 11.72
CA SER A 39 6.56 -2.82 12.55
C SER A 39 5.32 -2.37 11.82
N LYS A 40 4.28 -2.11 12.60
CA LYS A 40 2.99 -1.56 12.19
C LYS A 40 2.66 -0.44 13.16
N ASP A 41 2.19 0.70 12.66
CA ASP A 41 1.61 1.72 13.52
C ASP A 41 0.29 1.24 14.17
N ASP A 42 -0.17 1.95 15.18
CA ASP A 42 -1.33 1.51 15.96
C ASP A 42 -2.65 1.72 15.22
N VAL A 43 -2.73 2.67 14.30
CA VAL A 43 -3.91 2.87 13.44
C VAL A 43 -4.09 1.66 12.52
N PHE A 44 -3.01 1.18 11.90
CA PHE A 44 -3.03 -0.03 11.09
C PHE A 44 -3.50 -1.25 11.89
N LYS A 45 -2.94 -1.45 13.09
CA LYS A 45 -3.34 -2.57 13.95
C LYS A 45 -4.81 -2.49 14.31
N GLN A 46 -5.28 -1.28 14.67
CA GLN A 46 -6.67 -1.07 15.05
C GLN A 46 -7.62 -1.33 13.87
N ALA A 47 -7.30 -0.80 12.69
CA ALA A 47 -8.13 -0.90 11.49
C ALA A 47 -8.22 -2.33 10.93
N PHE A 48 -7.12 -3.09 10.96
CA PHE A 48 -7.04 -4.35 10.21
C PHE A 48 -6.84 -5.60 11.06
N LEU A 49 -6.26 -5.47 12.26
CA LEU A 49 -5.83 -6.60 13.08
C LEU A 49 -6.58 -6.72 14.41
N SER A 50 -7.43 -5.75 14.76
CA SER A 50 -8.18 -5.76 16.02
C SER A 50 -9.43 -6.63 15.93
N GLY A 51 -9.92 -7.10 17.08
CA GLY A 51 -11.16 -7.88 17.16
C GLY A 51 -11.09 -9.17 16.34
N LYS A 52 -11.98 -9.29 15.34
CA LYS A 52 -12.01 -10.45 14.41
C LYS A 52 -11.07 -10.29 13.21
N GLY A 53 -10.39 -9.14 13.10
CA GLY A 53 -9.58 -8.77 11.96
C GLY A 53 -10.41 -8.48 10.69
N LEU A 54 -9.72 -7.98 9.66
CA LEU A 54 -10.29 -7.83 8.33
C LEU A 54 -10.49 -9.19 7.65
N VAL A 55 -11.65 -9.34 7.00
CA VAL A 55 -11.96 -10.43 6.10
C VAL A 55 -12.18 -9.85 4.71
N GLU A 56 -11.46 -10.36 3.72
CA GLU A 56 -11.64 -10.02 2.31
C GLU A 56 -12.14 -11.25 1.56
N ASP A 57 -13.17 -11.05 0.74
CA ASP A 57 -13.68 -12.07 -0.17
C ASP A 57 -12.58 -12.54 -1.15
N PRO A 58 -12.69 -13.76 -1.71
CA PRO A 58 -11.81 -14.23 -2.75
C PRO A 58 -11.68 -13.22 -3.90
N ILE A 59 -10.46 -13.06 -4.39
CA ILE A 59 -10.19 -12.20 -5.55
C ILE A 59 -9.50 -12.98 -6.66
N GLU A 60 -9.85 -12.64 -7.89
CA GLU A 60 -9.16 -13.11 -9.07
C GLU A 60 -7.75 -12.51 -9.17
N GLN A 61 -6.94 -13.13 -10.02
CA GLN A 61 -5.63 -12.58 -10.37
C GLN A 61 -5.78 -11.13 -10.84
N THR A 62 -5.02 -10.22 -10.23
CA THR A 62 -5.13 -8.78 -10.50
C THR A 62 -3.77 -8.21 -10.84
N ALA A 63 -3.71 -7.36 -11.87
CA ALA A 63 -2.52 -6.57 -12.18
C ALA A 63 -2.57 -5.25 -11.41
N LEU A 64 -1.64 -5.04 -10.49
CA LEU A 64 -1.48 -3.77 -9.80
C LEU A 64 -0.56 -2.84 -10.60
N ARG A 65 -0.90 -1.56 -10.66
CA ARG A 65 -0.10 -0.52 -11.30
C ARG A 65 0.72 0.22 -10.25
N VAL A 66 2.00 0.44 -10.54
CA VAL A 66 2.89 1.22 -9.67
C VAL A 66 3.19 2.54 -10.34
N HIS A 67 2.60 3.61 -9.81
CA HIS A 67 2.80 4.97 -10.29
C HIS A 67 3.80 5.70 -9.42
N ARG A 68 4.76 6.41 -10.01
CA ARG A 68 5.65 7.33 -9.30
C ARG A 68 5.16 8.76 -9.46
N LEU A 69 5.06 9.48 -8.36
CA LEU A 69 4.74 10.91 -8.39
C LEU A 69 5.91 11.74 -8.92
N THR A 70 5.61 12.62 -9.88
CA THR A 70 6.58 13.52 -10.51
C THR A 70 6.67 14.89 -9.82
N ARG A 71 5.66 15.23 -9.02
CA ARG A 71 5.56 16.42 -8.16
C ARG A 71 4.74 16.11 -6.90
N VAL A 72 4.79 17.00 -5.91
CA VAL A 72 3.94 16.93 -4.72
C VAL A 72 2.46 16.98 -5.14
N SER A 73 1.64 16.09 -4.59
CA SER A 73 0.18 16.01 -4.81
C SER A 73 -0.50 15.61 -3.51
N THR A 74 -1.81 15.76 -3.39
CA THR A 74 -2.57 15.24 -2.24
C THR A 74 -3.19 13.88 -2.55
N GLU A 75 -3.52 13.10 -1.52
CA GLU A 75 -4.09 11.76 -1.67
C GLU A 75 -5.41 11.75 -2.43
N ASP A 76 -6.31 12.69 -2.13
CA ASP A 76 -7.60 12.89 -2.83
C ASP A 76 -7.39 13.17 -4.33
N GLN A 77 -6.47 14.07 -4.67
CA GLN A 77 -6.10 14.33 -6.06
C GLN A 77 -5.61 13.06 -6.74
N VAL A 78 -4.76 12.29 -6.05
CA VAL A 78 -4.19 11.05 -6.59
C VAL A 78 -5.27 10.00 -6.82
N THR A 79 -6.19 9.79 -5.88
CA THR A 79 -7.30 8.86 -6.05
C THR A 79 -8.20 9.28 -7.21
N ASP A 80 -8.49 10.57 -7.36
CA ASP A 80 -9.29 11.09 -8.47
C ASP A 80 -8.60 10.87 -9.83
N MET A 81 -7.29 11.14 -9.91
CA MET A 81 -6.50 10.94 -11.13
C MET A 81 -6.36 9.46 -11.51
N LEU A 82 -6.47 8.54 -10.55
CA LEU A 82 -6.50 7.10 -10.81
C LEU A 82 -7.88 6.61 -11.29
N GLY A 83 -8.92 7.45 -11.26
CA GLY A 83 -10.29 7.08 -11.62
C GLY A 83 -11.20 6.83 -10.42
N GLY A 84 -10.89 7.42 -9.26
CA GLY A 84 -11.64 7.28 -8.02
C GLY A 84 -11.34 5.98 -7.26
N ASN A 85 -12.09 5.76 -6.17
CA ASN A 85 -11.84 4.64 -5.25
C ASN A 85 -11.79 3.27 -5.92
N ALA A 86 -12.68 3.01 -6.89
CA ALA A 86 -12.74 1.71 -7.56
C ALA A 86 -11.42 1.31 -8.25
N ALA A 87 -10.68 2.29 -8.75
CA ALA A 87 -9.39 2.08 -9.42
C ALA A 87 -8.19 2.28 -8.47
N ALA A 88 -8.31 3.19 -7.50
CA ALA A 88 -7.22 3.51 -6.58
C ALA A 88 -7.05 2.50 -5.44
N VAL A 89 -8.16 1.99 -4.89
CA VAL A 89 -8.15 1.13 -3.70
C VAL A 89 -7.63 -0.25 -4.04
N THR A 90 -6.71 -0.76 -3.26
CA THR A 90 -6.18 -2.13 -3.29
C THR A 90 -6.73 -2.95 -2.12
N ARG A 91 -6.49 -4.25 -2.13
CA ARG A 91 -6.82 -5.16 -1.03
C ARG A 91 -5.63 -5.32 -0.09
N LEU A 92 -5.88 -5.56 1.19
CA LEU A 92 -4.83 -5.82 2.17
C LEU A 92 -4.05 -7.09 1.84
N SER A 93 -4.74 -8.14 1.38
CA SER A 93 -4.15 -9.37 0.85
C SER A 93 -3.16 -9.11 -0.28
N GLN A 94 -3.48 -8.19 -1.20
CA GLN A 94 -2.63 -7.80 -2.30
C GLN A 94 -1.35 -7.10 -1.80
N MET A 95 -1.50 -6.15 -0.86
CA MET A 95 -0.35 -5.52 -0.22
C MET A 95 0.52 -6.56 0.49
N PHE A 96 -0.07 -7.42 1.32
CA PHE A 96 0.65 -8.43 2.09
C PHE A 96 1.45 -9.38 1.21
N ARG A 97 0.85 -9.89 0.12
CA ARG A 97 1.54 -10.73 -0.87
C ARG A 97 2.65 -9.99 -1.59
N LEU A 98 2.43 -8.74 -1.98
CA LEU A 98 3.44 -7.94 -2.67
C LEU A 98 4.65 -7.65 -1.78
N LEU A 99 4.42 -7.36 -0.50
CA LEU A 99 5.50 -7.19 0.49
C LEU A 99 6.27 -8.51 0.69
N GLY A 100 5.56 -9.64 0.80
CA GLY A 100 6.19 -10.96 0.92
C GLY A 100 7.02 -11.36 -0.29
N ALA A 101 6.55 -11.07 -1.50
CA ALA A 101 7.30 -11.31 -2.73
C ALA A 101 8.60 -10.50 -2.81
N GLN A 102 8.71 -9.39 -2.08
CA GLN A 102 9.90 -8.53 -2.03
C GLN A 102 10.53 -8.48 -0.61
N ALA A 103 10.29 -9.50 0.21
CA ALA A 103 10.73 -9.56 1.60
C ALA A 103 12.25 -9.71 1.82
N ASN A 104 13.04 -9.85 0.75
CA ASN A 104 14.49 -10.05 0.78
C ASN A 104 15.28 -8.95 0.06
N GLU A 105 14.67 -7.80 -0.23
CA GLU A 105 15.30 -6.70 -1.02
C GLU A 105 15.64 -7.05 -2.47
N GLU A 106 15.02 -8.08 -3.04
CA GLU A 106 15.23 -8.47 -4.44
C GLU A 106 14.65 -7.44 -5.42
N ASP A 107 15.03 -7.56 -6.69
CA ASP A 107 14.53 -6.75 -7.80
C ASP A 107 12.99 -6.71 -7.81
N GLY A 108 12.42 -5.53 -7.60
CA GLY A 108 10.98 -5.35 -7.45
C GLY A 108 10.52 -3.92 -7.72
N LEU A 109 9.20 -3.74 -7.85
CA LEU A 109 8.62 -2.43 -8.14
C LEU A 109 8.44 -1.54 -6.90
N LEU A 110 8.43 -2.13 -5.69
CA LEU A 110 8.44 -1.35 -4.47
C LEU A 110 9.87 -0.86 -4.25
N VAL A 111 10.01 0.39 -3.82
CA VAL A 111 11.35 0.94 -3.58
C VAL A 111 11.65 1.08 -2.11
N GLN A 112 12.95 0.98 -1.87
CA GLN A 112 13.56 1.37 -0.61
C GLN A 112 13.54 2.89 -0.50
N CYS A 113 13.13 3.39 0.67
CA CYS A 113 13.02 4.81 0.90
C CYS A 113 14.25 5.32 1.65
N LEU A 114 14.82 6.43 1.19
CA LEU A 114 15.91 7.10 1.89
C LEU A 114 15.30 7.93 3.04
N LYS A 115 15.85 7.78 4.26
CA LYS A 115 15.53 8.59 5.46
C LYS A 115 14.21 8.31 6.19
N SER A 116 13.79 7.05 6.31
CA SER A 116 12.61 6.66 7.12
C SER A 116 11.28 7.30 6.69
N ASN A 117 11.23 7.98 5.54
CA ASN A 117 10.01 8.51 4.98
C ASN A 117 9.36 7.40 4.15
N PRO A 118 8.12 6.98 4.43
CA PRO A 118 7.44 6.01 3.58
C PRO A 118 7.32 6.52 2.15
N CYS A 119 7.50 5.63 1.18
CA CYS A 119 7.50 5.97 -0.24
C CYS A 119 6.69 4.99 -1.09
N ASN A 120 6.02 4.01 -0.47
CA ASN A 120 5.05 3.15 -1.12
C ASN A 120 3.71 3.33 -0.40
N ILE A 121 2.67 3.71 -1.13
CA ILE A 121 1.34 4.02 -0.62
C ILE A 121 0.33 3.08 -1.27
N PHE A 122 -0.47 2.46 -0.42
CA PHE A 122 -1.65 1.69 -0.79
C PHE A 122 -2.87 2.40 -0.22
N PHE A 123 -3.94 2.50 -0.99
CA PHE A 123 -5.25 2.85 -0.44
C PHE A 123 -5.99 1.55 -0.15
N ILE A 124 -6.46 1.35 1.07
CA ILE A 124 -7.06 0.07 1.52
C ILE A 124 -8.28 0.38 2.38
N GLU A 125 -9.38 -0.30 2.14
CA GLU A 125 -10.57 -0.21 2.99
C GLU A 125 -10.42 -1.06 4.25
N ASP A 126 -10.75 -0.49 5.40
CA ASP A 126 -10.76 -1.20 6.68
C ASP A 126 -12.06 -1.97 6.94
N VAL A 127 -12.18 -2.53 8.14
CA VAL A 127 -13.35 -3.32 8.57
C VAL A 127 -14.65 -2.51 8.63
N GLU A 128 -14.57 -1.18 8.67
CA GLU A 128 -15.72 -0.27 8.68
C GLU A 128 -16.02 0.29 7.28
N GLY A 129 -15.24 -0.11 6.26
CA GLY A 129 -15.35 0.40 4.89
C GLY A 129 -14.72 1.77 4.69
N VAL A 130 -13.90 2.24 5.65
CA VAL A 130 -13.18 3.51 5.51
C VAL A 130 -11.92 3.29 4.69
N THR A 131 -11.73 4.09 3.64
CA THR A 131 -10.48 4.06 2.86
C THR A 131 -9.34 4.73 3.64
N LEU A 132 -8.30 3.96 3.94
CA LEU A 132 -7.09 4.40 4.60
C LEU A 132 -5.93 4.47 3.60
N ALA A 133 -5.11 5.51 3.71
CA ALA A 133 -3.78 5.52 3.13
C ALA A 133 -2.86 4.71 4.04
N VAL A 134 -2.25 3.65 3.50
CA VAL A 134 -1.31 2.76 4.19
C VAL A 134 0.07 2.95 3.58
N HIS A 135 0.96 3.52 4.36
CA HIS A 135 2.30 3.86 3.94
C HIS A 135 3.29 2.78 4.40
N CYS A 136 4.16 2.34 3.49
CA CYS A 136 5.20 1.37 3.84
C CYS A 136 6.56 1.68 3.21
N TYR A 137 7.61 1.23 3.91
CA TYR A 137 8.99 1.30 3.44
C TYR A 137 9.80 0.10 3.88
N TRP A 138 10.83 -0.20 3.11
CA TRP A 138 11.83 -1.18 3.47
C TRP A 138 12.97 -0.53 4.26
N SER A 139 13.35 -1.10 5.41
CA SER A 139 14.54 -0.69 6.17
C SER A 139 15.73 -1.60 5.85
N ARG A 140 16.78 -1.03 5.24
CA ARG A 140 18.06 -1.74 5.03
C ARG A 140 18.73 -2.17 6.32
N TYR A 141 18.64 -1.35 7.35
CA TYR A 141 19.31 -1.63 8.63
C TYR A 141 18.69 -2.84 9.32
N TRP A 142 17.36 -2.92 9.30
CA TRP A 142 16.64 -4.01 9.95
C TRP A 142 16.25 -5.15 9.01
N ARG A 143 16.50 -5.00 7.71
CA ARG A 143 16.14 -5.92 6.64
C ARG A 143 14.69 -6.40 6.71
N ARG A 144 13.76 -5.44 6.83
CA ARG A 144 12.32 -5.71 6.95
C ARG A 144 11.46 -4.53 6.52
N TRP A 145 10.19 -4.82 6.20
CA TRP A 145 9.17 -3.82 5.91
C TRP A 145 8.68 -3.13 7.18
N HIS A 146 8.33 -1.87 7.05
CA HIS A 146 7.68 -1.09 8.10
C HIS A 146 6.42 -0.45 7.52
N ILE A 147 5.29 -0.68 8.18
CA ILE A 147 4.04 0.04 7.94
C ILE A 147 3.97 1.17 8.96
N ARG A 148 3.84 2.38 8.46
CA ARG A 148 3.80 3.62 9.23
C ARG A 148 2.76 4.53 8.64
N ASP A 149 2.41 5.56 9.39
CA ASP A 149 1.58 6.66 8.92
C ASP A 149 0.24 6.27 8.30
N THR A 150 -0.40 5.22 8.82
CA THR A 150 -1.74 4.84 8.40
C THR A 150 -2.77 5.87 8.87
N HIS A 151 -3.61 6.37 7.96
CA HIS A 151 -4.65 7.34 8.29
C HIS A 151 -5.79 7.37 7.24
N PRO A 152 -6.98 7.87 7.59
CA PRO A 152 -8.08 8.01 6.64
C PRO A 152 -7.82 9.06 5.56
N ILE A 153 -8.22 8.78 4.32
CA ILE A 153 -8.11 9.74 3.20
C ILE A 153 -9.00 10.98 3.37
N THR A 154 -9.95 10.96 4.31
CA THR A 154 -10.77 12.12 4.69
C THR A 154 -9.96 13.20 5.42
N SER A 155 -8.74 12.88 5.84
CA SER A 155 -7.73 13.82 6.33
C SER A 155 -6.49 13.75 5.42
N PRO A 156 -6.63 14.13 4.13
CA PRO A 156 -5.66 13.79 3.10
C PRO A 156 -4.32 14.46 3.37
N ARG A 157 -3.24 13.68 3.20
CA ARG A 157 -1.88 14.19 3.30
C ARG A 157 -1.28 14.51 1.95
N LYS A 158 -0.16 15.25 2.02
CA LYS A 158 0.68 15.50 0.86
C LYS A 158 1.55 14.27 0.61
N LEU A 159 1.47 13.77 -0.61
CA LEU A 159 2.39 12.81 -1.15
C LEU A 159 3.53 13.55 -1.85
N HIS A 160 4.75 13.10 -1.61
CA HIS A 160 5.96 13.76 -2.09
C HIS A 160 6.37 13.27 -3.48
N ARG A 161 7.23 14.06 -4.11
CA ARG A 161 7.87 13.66 -5.37
C ARG A 161 8.64 12.36 -5.14
N SER A 162 8.47 11.41 -6.06
CA SER A 162 9.04 10.06 -6.05
C SER A 162 8.32 9.04 -5.18
N ASP A 163 7.30 9.43 -4.43
CA ASP A 163 6.42 8.47 -3.77
C ASP A 163 5.75 7.58 -4.82
N ARG A 164 5.52 6.33 -4.45
CA ARG A 164 4.91 5.31 -5.28
C ARG A 164 3.52 5.02 -4.79
N VAL A 165 2.56 5.13 -5.69
CA VAL A 165 1.16 4.80 -5.43
C VAL A 165 0.86 3.50 -6.14
N ILE A 166 0.39 2.52 -5.38
CA ILE A 166 0.02 1.20 -5.88
C ILE A 166 -1.50 1.17 -5.98
N SER A 167 -1.99 0.89 -7.19
CA SER A 167 -3.43 0.88 -7.51
C SER A 167 -3.81 -0.38 -8.30
N ARG A 168 -5.10 -0.63 -8.49
CA ARG A 168 -5.58 -1.63 -9.46
C ARG A 168 -5.47 -1.11 -10.89
#